data_AF-A0AAW5N1Q6-F1
#
_entry.id   AF-A0AAW5N1Q6-F1
#
_cell.length_a   1.000
_cell.length_b   1.000
_cell.length_c   1.000
_cell.angle_alpha   90.00
_cell.angle_beta   90.00
_cell.angle_gamma   90.00
#
_symmetry.space_group_name_H-M   'P 1'
#
loop_
_entity.id
_entity.type
_entity.pdbx_description
1 polymer ?
#
loop_
_entity_poly.entity_id
_entity_poly.type
_entity_poly.pdbx_seq_one_letter_code
_entity_poly.pdbx_strand_id
1 'polypeptide(L)' 'MLAIIPSRFYNLFSRCWPLEKLPFPSLNEEQIDFSIHYNKFSLRDPILHGVIDVIRNAF' A
#
# COMPACT_ATOMS: atom_id res chain seq x y z
N MET A 1 -17.40 4.68 -14.76
CA MET A 1 -15.94 4.68 -14.96
C MET A 1 -15.39 3.38 -14.38
N LEU A 2 -14.46 2.72 -15.06
CA LEU A 2 -13.82 1.48 -14.61
C LEU A 2 -12.35 1.74 -14.35
N ALA A 3 -11.79 1.12 -13.31
CA ALA A 3 -10.39 1.24 -12.96
C ALA A 3 -9.90 -0.07 -12.33
N ILE A 4 -8.61 -0.36 -12.55
CA ILE A 4 -7.87 -1.36 -11.77
C ILE A 4 -7.26 -0.61 -10.59
N ILE A 5 -7.43 -1.14 -9.39
CA ILE A 5 -6.93 -0.51 -8.17
C ILE A 5 -6.43 -1.57 -7.19
N PRO A 6 -5.32 -1.33 -6.46
CA PRO A 6 -4.89 -2.22 -5.40
C PRO A 6 -5.99 -2.39 -4.33
N SER A 7 -6.16 -3.62 -3.84
CA SER A 7 -7.21 -3.99 -2.89
C SER A 7 -7.28 -3.11 -1.64
N ARG A 8 -6.13 -2.64 -1.12
CA ARG A 8 -6.08 -1.72 0.03
C ARG A 8 -6.76 -0.38 -0.25
N PHE A 9 -6.56 0.20 -1.43
CA PHE A 9 -7.21 1.45 -1.80
C PHE A 9 -8.70 1.27 -2.06
N TYR A 10 -9.12 0.15 -2.68
CA TYR A 10 -10.55 -0.15 -2.78
C TYR A 10 -11.22 -0.17 -1.40
N ASN A 11 -10.62 -0.87 -0.42
CA ASN A 11 -11.17 -0.98 0.94
C ASN A 11 -11.25 0.37 1.67
N LEU A 12 -10.38 1.31 1.33
CA LEU A 12 -10.41 2.67 1.86
C LEU A 12 -11.54 3.47 1.22
N PHE A 13 -11.61 3.47 -0.11
CA PHE A 13 -12.52 4.31 -0.87
C PHE A 13 -13.96 3.80 -0.88
N SER A 14 -14.19 2.50 -0.74
CA SER A 14 -15.54 1.93 -0.64
C SER A 14 -16.31 2.39 0.60
N ARG A 15 -15.62 2.98 1.59
CA ARG A 15 -16.24 3.60 2.77
C ARG A 15 -16.88 4.95 2.46
N CYS A 16 -16.39 5.63 1.43
CA CYS A 16 -16.80 7.00 1.09
C CYS A 16 -17.55 7.09 -0.24
N TRP A 17 -17.40 6.08 -1.11
CA TRP A 17 -18.04 6.01 -2.42
C TRP A 17 -18.70 4.65 -2.65
N PRO A 18 -19.81 4.60 -3.43
CA PRO A 18 -20.51 3.36 -3.75
C PRO A 18 -19.75 2.54 -4.80
N LEU A 19 -18.60 2.00 -4.42
CA LEU A 19 -17.73 1.23 -5.31
C LEU A 19 -18.15 -0.24 -5.37
N GLU A 20 -18.26 -0.79 -6.58
CA GLU A 20 -18.55 -2.21 -6.81
C GLU A 20 -17.32 -2.94 -7.35
N LYS A 21 -17.12 -4.19 -6.90
CA LYS A 21 -16.08 -5.08 -7.42
C LYS A 21 -16.66 -5.91 -8.56
N LEU A 22 -15.98 -5.90 -9.70
CA LEU A 22 -16.28 -6.78 -10.81
C LEU A 22 -15.29 -7.96 -10.83
N PRO A 23 -15.76 -9.21 -11.01
CA PRO A 23 -14.87 -10.35 -11.10
C PRO A 23 -13.99 -10.23 -12.35
N PHE A 24 -12.68 -10.29 -12.16
CA PHE A 24 -11.72 -10.26 -13.26
C PHE A 24 -10.56 -11.23 -12.96
N PRO A 25 -10.73 -12.53 -13.29
CA PRO A 25 -9.83 -13.60 -12.87
C PRO A 25 -8.36 -13.38 -13.23
N SER A 26 -8.09 -12.71 -14.35
CA SER A 26 -6.74 -12.44 -14.83
C SER A 26 -5.89 -11.55 -13.91
N LEU A 27 -6.51 -10.84 -12.95
CA LEU A 27 -5.79 -10.03 -11.95
C LEU A 27 -5.78 -10.65 -10.55
N ASN A 28 -6.43 -11.80 -10.34
CA ASN A 28 -6.58 -12.36 -8.99
C ASN A 28 -5.24 -12.79 -8.37
N GLU A 29 -4.24 -13.10 -9.20
CA GLU A 29 -2.91 -13.52 -8.77
C GLU A 29 -1.87 -12.41 -8.87
N GLU A 30 -2.23 -11.24 -9.40
CA GLU A 30 -1.32 -10.12 -9.54
C GLU A 30 -1.06 -9.46 -8.18
N GLN A 31 0.20 -9.43 -7.78
CA GLN A 31 0.66 -8.80 -6.55
C GLN A 31 1.52 -7.57 -6.88
N ILE A 32 1.28 -6.48 -6.16
CA ILE A 32 2.10 -5.29 -6.23
C ILE A 32 2.94 -5.23 -4.95
N ASP A 33 4.25 -5.29 -5.12
CA ASP A 33 5.20 -5.13 -4.03
C ASP A 33 5.45 -3.66 -3.73
N PHE A 34 5.41 -3.31 -2.45
CA PHE A 34 5.74 -1.98 -1.96
C PHE A 34 7.07 -2.02 -1.23
N SER A 35 7.93 -1.03 -1.48
CA SER A 35 9.21 -0.89 -0.81
C SER A 35 9.41 0.53 -0.29
N ILE A 36 10.10 0.62 0.85
CA ILE A 36 10.47 1.90 1.47
C ILE A 36 11.92 2.16 1.11
N HIS A 37 12.17 3.27 0.41
CA HIS A 37 13.52 3.68 0.03
C HIS A 37 14.06 4.72 1.00
N TYR A 38 15.19 4.42 1.64
CA TYR A 38 15.93 5.34 2.49
C TYR A 38 17.43 5.16 2.29
N ASN A 39 18.21 6.19 2.60
CA ASN A 39 19.65 6.13 2.45
C ASN A 39 20.31 5.51 3.70
N LYS A 40 21.56 5.04 3.57
CA LYS A 40 22.30 4.42 4.69
C LYS A 40 22.51 5.36 5.88
N PHE A 41 22.48 6.68 5.68
CA PHE A 41 22.64 7.66 6.75
C PHE A 41 21.34 7.89 7.53
N SER A 42 20.17 7.59 6.95
CA SER A 42 18.87 7.69 7.61
C SER A 42 18.78 6.80 8.85
N LEU A 43 19.52 5.69 8.89
CA LEU A 43 19.58 4.80 10.05
C LEU A 43 20.42 5.36 11.21
N ARG A 44 21.18 6.43 10.99
CA ARG A 44 21.99 7.08 12.04
C ARG A 44 21.19 8.07 12.87
N ASP A 45 20.10 8.60 12.31
CA ASP A 45 19.16 9.44 13.03
C ASP A 45 18.14 8.53 13.73
N PRO A 46 18.11 8.48 15.09
CA PRO A 46 17.19 7.63 15.83
C PRO A 46 15.71 7.89 15.51
N ILE A 47 15.37 9.13 15.12
CA ILE A 47 14.00 9.49 14.77
C ILE A 47 13.63 8.85 13.43
N LEU A 48 14.48 9.01 12.41
CA LEU A 48 14.25 8.39 11.10
C LEU A 48 14.23 6.86 11.17
N HIS A 49 15.13 6.26 11.96
CA HIS A 49 15.10 4.83 12.22
C HIS A 49 13.75 4.38 12.81
N GLY A 50 13.27 5.08 13.84
CA GLY A 50 11.96 4.80 14.45
C GLY A 50 10.81 4.93 13.48
N VAL A 51 10.81 5.97 12.62
CA VAL A 51 9.79 6.14 11.58
C VAL A 51 9.81 4.99 10.57
N ILE A 52 10.99 4.57 10.12
CA ILE A 52 11.14 3.44 9.18
C ILE A 52 10.56 2.16 9.80
N ASP A 53 10.86 1.87 11.07
CA ASP A 53 10.34 0.69 11.76
C ASP A 53 8.82 0.73 11.92
N VAL A 54 8.24 1.89 12.24
CA VAL A 54 6.79 2.05 12.32
C VAL A 54 6.13 1.78 10.97
N ILE A 55 6.66 2.33 9.87
CA ILE A 55 6.09 2.10 8.53
C ILE A 55 6.20 0.61 8.17
N ARG A 56 7.33 -0.05 8.43
CA ARG A 56 7.52 -1.48 8.15
C ARG A 56 6.57 -2.40 8.92
N ASN A 57 6.15 -2.00 10.11
CA ASN A 57 5.24 -2.80 10.95
C ASN A 57 3.76 -2.49 10.68
N ALA A 58 3.44 -1.29 10.17
CA ALA A 58 2.07 -0.86 9.93
C ALA A 58 1.52 -1.32 8.56
N PHE A 59 2.40 -1.51 7.57
CA PHE A 59 2.02 -1.76 6.19
C PHE A 59 2.39 -3.15 5.72
#